data_AF-A0A1J3DNC0-F1
#
_entry.id   AF-A0A1J3DNC0-F1
#
_cell.length_a   1.000
_cell.length_b   1.000
_cell.length_c   1.000
_cell.angle_alpha   90.00
_cell.angle_beta   90.00
_cell.angle_gamma   90.00
#
_symmetry.space_group_name_H-M   'P 1'
#
loop_
_entity.id
_entity.type
_entity.pdbx_description
1 polymer ?
#
loop_
_entity_poly.entity_id
_entity_poly.type
_entity_poly.pdbx_seq_one_letter_code
_entity_poly.pdbx_strand_id
1 'polypeptide(L)'
;MANQLQKSVTTSPKPGLTKEEQHQVSEDMVGLQLQAERIVYSLTFPMVLKAALELGVIDTIASLEDGMWLSASELAFRLPTKPTNPEAPALLDRMMRLLVSHSILKCRLIETGENDQTRKTERVYAAEPVCKFFLKDSDGSGSLLSLFMLCQNHVVFKALAHLKDVVLEGRDAFESAYGMRVFDYIGSDEQFAELFNRGMTESSTMVMKKVLELY
;
A
#
# COMPACT_ATOMS: atom_id res chain seq x y z
N MET A 1 -39.06 -7.14 -52.47
CA MET A 1 -37.88 -6.35 -52.91
C MET A 1 -36.93 -6.30 -51.72
N ALA A 2 -36.04 -7.28 -51.56
CA ALA A 2 -34.77 -7.47 -52.26
C ALA A 2 -33.65 -6.49 -51.81
N ASN A 3 -32.74 -7.07 -51.01
CA ASN A 3 -31.29 -6.92 -50.98
C ASN A 3 -30.58 -5.62 -50.57
N GLN A 4 -29.82 -5.80 -49.46
CA GLN A 4 -28.37 -5.65 -49.32
C GLN A 4 -27.69 -4.32 -49.69
N LEU A 5 -26.89 -3.80 -48.76
CA LEU A 5 -25.43 -3.81 -48.92
C LEU A 5 -24.70 -3.47 -47.61
N GLN A 6 -24.17 -4.53 -47.03
CA GLN A 6 -23.00 -4.57 -46.17
C GLN A 6 -21.84 -3.88 -46.89
N LYS A 7 -21.28 -2.80 -46.33
CA LYS A 7 -19.97 -2.28 -46.76
C LYS A 7 -18.92 -2.71 -45.75
N SER A 8 -18.08 -3.61 -46.23
CA SER A 8 -16.92 -4.20 -45.58
C SER A 8 -15.99 -3.14 -44.99
N VAL A 9 -15.57 -3.37 -43.75
CA VAL A 9 -14.34 -2.79 -43.21
C VAL A 9 -13.18 -3.49 -43.92
N THR A 10 -12.73 -2.90 -45.02
CA THR A 10 -11.51 -3.32 -45.69
C THR A 10 -10.35 -2.64 -44.95
N THR A 11 -9.75 -3.34 -43.98
CA THR A 11 -8.45 -2.94 -43.42
C THR A 11 -7.37 -3.21 -44.46
N SER A 12 -6.99 -2.18 -45.21
CA SER A 12 -5.77 -2.16 -46.02
C SER A 12 -4.55 -2.34 -45.10
N PRO A 13 -3.49 -3.07 -45.53
CA PRO A 13 -2.26 -3.18 -44.73
C PRO A 13 -1.53 -1.84 -44.73
N LYS A 14 -1.20 -1.32 -43.54
CA LYS A 14 -0.33 -0.13 -43.42
C LYS A 14 1.06 -0.43 -44.01
N PRO A 15 1.72 0.54 -44.68
CA PRO A 15 3.11 0.39 -45.13
C PRO A 15 4.01 0.11 -43.92
N GLY A 16 4.98 -0.80 -44.10
CA GLY A 16 5.81 -1.32 -43.01
C GLY A 16 6.51 -0.21 -42.22
N LEU A 17 6.27 -0.18 -40.91
CA LEU A 17 7.01 0.66 -39.97
C LEU A 17 8.50 0.34 -40.05
N THR A 18 9.33 1.37 -39.95
CA THR A 18 10.79 1.22 -39.83
C THR A 18 11.14 0.46 -38.55
N LYS A 19 12.31 -0.20 -38.50
CA LYS A 19 12.74 -0.99 -37.33
C LYS A 19 12.77 -0.18 -36.03
N GLU A 20 13.08 1.12 -36.11
CA GLU A 20 13.09 2.03 -34.98
C GLU A 20 11.66 2.33 -34.48
N GLU A 21 10.70 2.55 -35.38
CA GLU A 21 9.30 2.73 -35.01
C GLU A 21 8.67 1.44 -34.47
N GLN A 22 9.07 0.27 -34.98
CA GLN A 22 8.65 -1.02 -34.41
C GLN A 22 9.22 -1.25 -33.01
N HIS A 23 10.47 -0.84 -32.77
CA HIS A 23 11.11 -0.93 -31.47
C HIS A 23 10.45 0.02 -30.47
N GLN A 24 10.20 1.28 -30.85
CA GLN A 24 9.52 2.26 -30.03
C GLN A 24 8.09 1.83 -29.68
N VAL A 25 7.32 1.33 -30.66
CA VAL A 25 5.95 0.80 -30.42
C VAL A 25 5.99 -0.41 -29.48
N SER A 26 7.02 -1.25 -29.56
CA SER A 26 7.20 -2.38 -28.64
C SER A 26 7.54 -1.92 -27.23
N GLU A 27 8.40 -0.92 -27.05
CA GLU A 27 8.74 -0.35 -25.74
C GLU A 27 7.54 0.34 -25.10
N ASP A 28 6.77 1.11 -25.88
CA ASP A 28 5.53 1.75 -25.44
C ASP A 28 4.48 0.71 -25.00
N MET A 29 4.36 -0.41 -25.74
CA MET A 29 3.46 -1.50 -25.38
C MET A 29 3.88 -2.21 -24.08
N VAL A 30 5.18 -2.42 -23.87
CA VAL A 30 5.72 -2.98 -22.62
C VAL A 30 5.44 -2.03 -21.45
N GLY A 31 5.58 -0.72 -21.64
CA GLY A 31 5.23 0.29 -20.65
C GLY A 31 3.75 0.23 -20.25
N LEU A 32 2.85 0.12 -21.22
CA LEU A 32 1.41 -0.02 -20.98
C LEU A 32 1.06 -1.32 -20.26
N GLN A 33 1.72 -2.43 -20.62
CA GLN A 33 1.53 -3.71 -19.93
C GLN A 33 1.95 -3.61 -18.47
N LEU A 34 3.12 -3.02 -18.18
CA LEU A 34 3.58 -2.82 -16.80
C LEU A 34 2.62 -1.94 -15.99
N GLN A 35 2.05 -0.90 -16.62
CA GLN A 35 1.02 -0.08 -15.98
C GLN A 35 -0.23 -0.90 -15.64
N ALA A 36 -0.71 -1.74 -16.56
CA ALA A 36 -1.86 -2.61 -16.31
C ALA A 36 -1.59 -3.59 -15.16
N GLU A 37 -0.40 -4.19 -15.12
CA GLU A 37 0.01 -5.07 -14.02
C GLU A 37 0.04 -4.34 -12.67
N ARG A 38 0.54 -3.10 -12.62
CA ARG A 38 0.51 -2.28 -11.40
C ARG A 38 -0.92 -2.02 -10.91
N ILE A 39 -1.87 -1.83 -11.82
CA ILE A 39 -3.29 -1.65 -11.46
C ILE A 39 -3.87 -2.94 -10.86
N VAL A 40 -3.60 -4.10 -11.48
CA VAL A 40 -4.05 -5.41 -10.98
C VAL A 40 -3.55 -5.66 -9.56
N TYR A 41 -2.29 -5.31 -9.28
CA TYR A 41 -1.68 -5.54 -7.97
C TYR A 41 -1.75 -4.33 -7.03
N SER A 42 -2.56 -3.31 -7.35
CA SER A 42 -2.64 -2.05 -6.61
C SER A 42 -2.98 -2.24 -5.11
N LEU A 43 -3.80 -3.22 -4.78
CA LEU A 43 -4.17 -3.55 -3.40
C LEU A 43 -3.05 -4.25 -2.61
N THR A 44 -2.04 -4.79 -3.28
CA THR A 44 -0.94 -5.52 -2.61
C THR A 44 -0.16 -4.59 -1.70
N PHE A 45 0.16 -3.38 -2.16
CA PHE A 45 0.90 -2.40 -1.38
C PHE A 45 0.19 -2.00 -0.07
N PRO A 46 -1.06 -1.49 -0.09
CA PRO A 46 -1.73 -1.08 1.16
C PRO A 46 -1.92 -2.25 2.11
N MET A 47 -2.18 -3.47 1.61
CA MET A 47 -2.33 -4.64 2.49
C MET A 47 -1.00 -5.08 3.13
N VAL A 48 0.12 -5.01 2.41
CA VAL A 48 1.45 -5.27 2.98
C VAL A 48 1.86 -4.19 3.98
N LEU A 49 1.57 -2.92 3.69
CA LEU A 49 1.81 -1.82 4.63
C LEU A 49 0.96 -1.99 5.90
N LYS A 50 -0.33 -2.31 5.77
CA LYS A 50 -1.21 -2.63 6.89
C LYS A 50 -0.61 -3.73 7.78
N ALA A 51 -0.21 -4.85 7.19
CA ALA A 51 0.41 -5.94 7.94
C ALA A 51 1.73 -5.53 8.61
N ALA A 52 2.57 -4.73 7.94
CA ALA A 52 3.80 -4.23 8.52
C ALA A 52 3.55 -3.29 9.73
N LEU A 53 2.51 -2.46 9.66
CA LEU A 53 2.08 -1.60 10.78
C LEU A 53 1.53 -2.43 11.94
N GLU A 54 0.66 -3.41 11.66
CA GLU A 54 0.10 -4.32 12.68
C GLU A 54 1.18 -5.17 13.37
N LEU A 55 2.20 -5.61 12.64
CA LEU A 55 3.35 -6.33 13.19
C LEU A 55 4.30 -5.42 13.98
N GLY A 56 4.16 -4.09 13.87
CA GLY A 56 5.07 -3.13 14.50
C GLY A 56 6.43 -3.01 13.79
N VAL A 57 6.52 -3.40 12.52
CA VAL A 57 7.76 -3.28 11.73
C VAL A 57 8.21 -1.82 11.63
N ILE A 58 7.27 -0.94 11.28
CA ILE A 58 7.57 0.49 11.08
C ILE A 58 8.00 1.14 12.38
N ASP A 59 7.26 0.90 13.48
CA ASP A 59 7.64 1.35 14.83
C ASP A 59 9.02 0.84 15.23
N THR A 60 9.31 -0.45 14.99
CA THR A 60 10.59 -1.06 15.36
C THR A 60 11.75 -0.42 14.63
N ILE A 61 11.65 -0.22 13.31
CA ILE A 61 12.74 0.38 12.51
C ILE A 61 12.89 1.88 12.82
N ALA A 62 11.79 2.60 13.00
CA ALA A 62 11.83 4.04 13.26
C ALA A 62 12.31 4.40 14.68
N SER A 63 12.20 3.47 15.64
CA SER A 63 12.68 3.66 17.01
C SER A 63 14.21 3.56 17.17
N LEU A 64 14.92 3.18 16.12
CA LEU A 64 16.37 2.98 16.17
C LEU A 64 17.13 4.31 16.14
N GLU A 65 18.35 4.29 16.66
CA GLU A 65 19.28 5.41 16.50
C GLU A 65 19.53 5.74 15.02
N ASP A 66 19.70 7.03 14.74
CA ASP A 66 19.95 7.53 13.39
C ASP A 66 21.10 6.78 12.73
N GLY A 67 20.80 6.11 11.61
CA GLY A 67 21.79 5.37 10.82
C GLY A 67 21.89 3.88 11.13
N MET A 68 21.11 3.32 12.05
CA MET A 68 21.01 1.87 12.22
C MET A 68 20.18 1.22 11.10
N TRP A 69 20.64 0.07 10.61
CA TRP A 69 19.96 -0.74 9.61
C TRP A 69 19.72 -2.14 10.18
N LEU A 70 18.56 -2.74 9.89
CA LEU A 70 18.21 -4.08 10.36
C LEU A 70 18.08 -5.06 9.21
N SER A 71 18.61 -6.26 9.39
CA SER A 71 18.24 -7.38 8.53
C SER A 71 16.84 -7.89 8.86
N ALA A 72 16.25 -8.68 7.97
CA ALA A 72 14.93 -9.26 8.20
C ALA A 72 14.90 -10.21 9.42
N SER A 73 16.02 -10.88 9.70
CA SER A 73 16.17 -11.76 10.86
C SER A 73 16.22 -10.96 12.16
N GLU A 74 17.01 -9.88 12.18
CA GLU A 74 17.10 -8.98 13.33
C GLU A 74 15.76 -8.30 13.60
N LEU A 75 15.07 -7.86 12.54
CA LEU A 75 13.74 -7.27 12.65
C LEU A 75 12.75 -8.27 13.25
N ALA A 76 12.70 -9.51 12.73
CA ALA A 76 11.85 -10.57 13.26
C ALA A 76 12.10 -10.80 14.76
N PHE A 77 13.37 -10.77 15.18
CA PHE A 77 13.76 -10.89 16.57
C PHE A 77 13.37 -9.66 17.41
N ARG A 78 13.28 -8.46 16.84
CA ARG A 78 12.94 -7.23 17.55
C ARG A 78 11.44 -6.91 17.59
N LEU A 79 10.61 -7.59 16.80
CA LEU A 79 9.15 -7.35 16.79
C LEU A 79 8.53 -7.45 18.20
N PRO A 80 7.49 -6.66 18.51
CA PRO A 80 6.77 -6.73 19.79
C PRO A 80 6.24 -8.13 20.08
N THR A 81 5.63 -8.76 19.08
CA THR A 81 5.14 -10.15 19.14
C THR A 81 6.12 -11.04 18.39
N LYS A 82 6.78 -11.96 19.10
CA LYS A 82 7.77 -12.85 18.48
C LYS A 82 7.08 -13.86 17.54
N PRO A 83 7.49 -13.94 16.27
CA PRO A 83 6.92 -14.91 15.35
C PRO A 83 7.32 -16.33 15.75
N THR A 84 6.35 -17.24 15.76
CA THR A 84 6.59 -18.68 15.95
C THR A 84 6.90 -19.39 14.63
N ASN A 85 6.64 -18.73 13.49
CA ASN A 85 6.92 -19.25 12.16
C ASN A 85 8.42 -19.16 11.83
N PRO A 86 9.12 -20.29 11.56
CA PRO A 86 10.53 -20.27 11.20
C PRO A 86 10.81 -19.52 9.88
N GLU A 87 9.83 -19.41 8.98
CA GLU A 87 9.97 -18.65 7.73
C GLU A 87 9.71 -17.15 7.87
N ALA A 88 9.38 -16.66 9.07
CA ALA A 88 9.02 -15.26 9.29
C ALA A 88 10.08 -14.26 8.78
N PRO A 89 11.41 -14.46 8.99
CA PRO A 89 12.43 -13.58 8.42
C PRO A 89 12.35 -13.50 6.88
N ALA A 90 12.14 -14.62 6.20
CA ALA A 90 12.06 -14.64 4.74
C ALA A 90 10.79 -13.95 4.22
N LEU A 91 9.66 -14.09 4.93
CA LEU A 91 8.42 -13.40 4.59
C LEU A 91 8.50 -11.89 4.85
N LEU A 92 9.08 -11.49 5.98
CA LEU A 92 9.35 -10.08 6.29
C LEU A 92 10.27 -9.45 5.25
N ASP A 93 11.31 -10.17 4.81
CA ASP A 93 12.19 -9.71 3.73
C ASP A 93 11.42 -9.40 2.44
N ARG A 94 10.45 -10.25 2.06
CA ARG A 94 9.58 -10.03 0.90
C ARG A 94 8.69 -8.80 1.08
N MET A 95 8.09 -8.64 2.26
CA MET A 95 7.25 -7.48 2.58
C MET A 95 8.06 -6.18 2.52
N MET A 96 9.23 -6.15 3.17
CA MET A 96 10.08 -4.97 3.21
C MET A 96 10.56 -4.56 1.82
N ARG A 97 10.88 -5.51 0.91
CA ARG A 97 11.18 -5.16 -0.48
C ARG A 97 10.05 -4.39 -1.18
N LEU A 98 8.81 -4.80 -0.97
CA LEU A 98 7.67 -4.08 -1.55
C LEU A 98 7.54 -2.69 -0.94
N LEU A 99 7.78 -2.55 0.37
CA LEU A 99 7.79 -1.25 1.03
C LEU A 99 8.92 -0.35 0.51
N VAL A 100 10.07 -0.92 0.18
CA VAL A 100 11.20 -0.20 -0.45
C VAL A 100 10.82 0.30 -1.84
N SER A 101 10.11 -0.50 -2.65
CA SER A 101 9.69 -0.05 -3.99
C SER A 101 8.66 1.09 -3.96
N HIS A 102 8.07 1.36 -2.79
CA HIS A 102 7.13 2.46 -2.55
C HIS A 102 7.73 3.56 -1.65
N SER A 103 9.06 3.57 -1.47
CA SER A 103 9.79 4.57 -0.68
C SER A 103 9.32 4.70 0.77
N ILE A 104 8.71 3.66 1.32
CA ILE A 104 8.38 3.58 2.76
C ILE A 104 9.64 3.24 3.55
N LEU A 105 10.45 2.33 3.02
CA LEU A 105 11.74 1.93 3.56
C LEU A 105 12.83 2.14 2.51
N LYS A 106 14.08 2.10 2.95
CA LYS A 106 15.26 1.98 2.08
C LYS A 106 16.01 0.70 2.40
N CYS A 107 16.71 0.17 1.40
CA CYS A 107 17.46 -1.08 1.50
C CYS A 107 18.87 -0.91 0.94
N ARG A 108 19.84 -1.58 1.56
CA ARG A 108 21.19 -1.78 0.99
C ARG A 108 21.64 -3.23 1.20
N LEU A 109 22.60 -3.66 0.39
CA LEU A 109 23.26 -4.94 0.54
C LEU A 109 24.51 -4.76 1.40
N ILE A 110 24.70 -5.65 2.36
CA ILE A 110 25.93 -5.76 3.15
C ILE A 110 26.54 -7.15 2.94
N GLU A 111 27.85 -7.24 3.05
CA GLU A 111 28.55 -8.51 3.06
C GLU A 111 28.81 -8.92 4.50
N THR A 112 28.41 -10.14 4.83
CA THR A 112 28.57 -10.75 6.15
C THR A 112 29.48 -11.98 6.00
N GLY A 113 30.51 -12.08 6.85
CA GLY A 113 31.51 -13.15 6.79
C GLY A 113 32.93 -12.61 6.67
N GLU A 114 33.88 -13.23 7.37
CA GLU A 114 35.27 -12.77 7.47
C GLU A 114 36.14 -13.22 6.28
N ASN A 115 35.75 -14.33 5.62
CA ASN A 115 36.52 -14.96 4.53
C ASN A 115 35.65 -15.26 3.30
N ASP A 116 36.28 -15.43 2.13
CA ASP A 116 35.61 -15.68 0.83
C ASP A 116 34.71 -16.92 0.80
N GLN A 117 34.98 -17.95 1.62
CA GLN A 117 34.11 -19.14 1.73
C GLN A 117 32.83 -18.91 2.57
N THR A 118 32.79 -17.85 3.38
CA THR A 118 31.67 -17.51 4.27
C THR A 118 30.93 -16.25 3.87
N ARG A 119 31.36 -15.61 2.77
CA ARG A 119 30.83 -14.34 2.28
C ARG A 119 29.37 -14.52 1.87
N LYS A 120 28.47 -13.96 2.67
CA LYS A 120 27.03 -13.96 2.43
C LYS A 120 26.57 -12.53 2.26
N THR A 121 25.88 -12.25 1.15
CA THR A 121 25.21 -10.97 0.97
C THR A 121 23.88 -10.98 1.72
N GLU A 122 23.67 -9.99 2.58
CA GLU A 122 22.44 -9.80 3.33
C GLU A 122 21.82 -8.43 3.02
N ARG A 123 20.49 -8.37 2.94
CA ARG A 123 19.75 -7.11 2.80
C ARG A 123 19.42 -6.55 4.17
N VAL A 124 19.72 -5.28 4.35
CA VAL A 124 19.37 -4.52 5.54
C VAL A 124 18.52 -3.32 5.18
N TYR A 125 17.63 -2.95 6.09
CA TYR A 125 16.56 -1.98 5.89
C TYR A 125 16.64 -0.87 6.92
N ALA A 126 16.25 0.34 6.50
CA ALA A 126 16.09 1.49 7.37
C ALA A 126 14.80 2.25 6.99
N ALA A 127 14.25 3.00 7.94
CA ALA A 127 13.06 3.81 7.73
C ALA A 127 13.38 4.98 6.79
N GLU A 128 12.41 5.33 5.94
CA GLU A 128 12.39 6.63 5.26
C GLU A 128 11.54 7.65 6.03
N PRO A 129 11.73 8.96 5.81
CA PRO A 129 11.03 10.01 6.56
C PRO A 129 9.50 9.87 6.57
N VAL A 130 8.91 9.28 5.54
CA VAL A 130 7.46 9.05 5.45
C VAL A 130 6.94 8.15 6.58
N CYS A 131 7.77 7.24 7.12
CA CYS A 131 7.39 6.39 8.25
C CYS A 131 6.95 7.18 9.47
N LYS A 132 7.50 8.39 9.69
CA LYS A 132 7.15 9.26 10.83
C LYS A 132 5.65 9.54 10.91
N PHE A 133 4.96 9.64 9.77
CA PHE A 133 3.52 9.91 9.72
C PHE A 133 2.65 8.70 10.06
N PHE A 134 3.24 7.51 10.16
CA PHE A 134 2.54 6.25 10.45
C PHE A 134 2.96 5.65 11.81
N LEU A 135 3.73 6.38 12.60
CA LEU A 135 4.06 5.98 13.97
C LEU A 135 2.89 6.26 14.89
N LYS A 136 2.83 5.54 16.02
CA LYS A 136 1.87 5.85 17.08
C LYS A 136 2.06 7.28 17.56
N ASP A 137 0.96 8.01 17.67
CA ASP A 137 0.97 9.37 18.18
C ASP A 137 1.43 9.36 19.64
N SER A 138 2.66 9.82 19.87
CA SER A 138 3.32 9.83 21.18
C SER A 138 3.56 11.24 21.70
N ASP A 139 3.62 12.23 20.80
CA ASP A 139 3.84 13.64 21.14
C ASP A 139 2.57 14.50 20.99
N GLY A 140 1.43 13.87 20.67
CA GLY A 140 0.15 14.54 20.45
C GLY A 140 0.10 15.35 19.16
N SER A 141 1.06 15.15 18.24
CA SER A 141 1.08 15.85 16.95
C SER A 141 0.17 15.20 15.90
N GLY A 142 -0.42 14.05 16.22
CA GLY A 142 -1.28 13.27 15.36
C GLY A 142 -0.51 12.32 14.45
N SER A 143 -1.26 11.37 13.87
CA SER A 143 -0.74 10.30 13.02
C SER A 143 -1.74 9.96 11.91
N LEU A 144 -1.22 9.49 10.77
CA LEU A 144 -2.02 8.91 9.69
C LEU A 144 -2.26 7.41 9.91
N LEU A 145 -1.66 6.79 10.93
CA LEU A 145 -1.80 5.37 11.23
C LEU A 145 -3.28 4.98 11.38
N SER A 146 -4.01 5.62 12.28
CA SER A 146 -5.41 5.27 12.58
C SER A 146 -6.32 5.50 11.38
N LEU A 147 -6.10 6.59 10.64
CA LEU A 147 -6.84 6.88 9.40
C LEU A 147 -6.55 5.83 8.31
N PHE A 148 -5.28 5.43 8.16
CA PHE A 148 -4.92 4.37 7.23
C PHE A 148 -5.58 3.04 7.61
N MET A 149 -5.53 2.65 8.88
CA MET A 149 -6.19 1.44 9.39
C MET A 149 -7.70 1.47 9.20
N LEU A 150 -8.34 2.63 9.37
CA LEU A 150 -9.76 2.85 9.07
C LEU A 150 -10.05 2.60 7.59
N CYS A 151 -9.29 3.22 6.68
CA CYS A 151 -9.48 3.08 5.23
C CYS A 151 -9.24 1.65 4.72
N GLN A 152 -8.36 0.89 5.38
CA GLN A 152 -8.09 -0.52 5.05
C GLN A 152 -8.91 -1.50 5.90
N ASN A 153 -9.91 -1.02 6.64
CA ASN A 153 -10.78 -1.87 7.43
C ASN A 153 -11.75 -2.63 6.50
N HIS A 154 -12.01 -3.90 6.82
CA HIS A 154 -12.97 -4.72 6.10
C HIS A 154 -14.35 -4.07 5.97
N VAL A 155 -14.73 -3.22 6.95
CA VAL A 155 -15.99 -2.49 6.93
C VAL A 155 -16.09 -1.62 5.67
N VAL A 156 -15.02 -0.87 5.37
CA VAL A 156 -14.90 0.01 4.21
C VAL A 156 -14.86 -0.79 2.92
N PHE A 157 -14.11 -1.89 2.86
CA PHE A 157 -14.04 -2.71 1.65
C PHE A 157 -15.38 -3.32 1.24
N LYS A 158 -16.20 -3.73 2.21
CA LYS A 158 -17.54 -4.22 1.90
C LYS A 158 -18.39 -3.13 1.26
N ALA A 159 -18.34 -1.90 1.78
CA ALA A 159 -19.06 -0.77 1.18
C ALA A 159 -18.55 -0.46 -0.24
N LEU A 160 -17.23 -0.46 -0.45
CA LEU A 160 -16.63 -0.22 -1.76
C LEU A 160 -17.03 -1.26 -2.82
N ALA A 161 -17.36 -2.49 -2.42
CA ALA A 161 -17.88 -3.51 -3.34
C ALA A 161 -19.24 -3.14 -3.97
N HIS A 162 -19.97 -2.20 -3.38
CA HIS A 162 -21.28 -1.72 -3.86
C HIS A 162 -21.21 -0.45 -4.71
N LEU A 163 -20.03 0.07 -5.06
CA LEU A 163 -19.91 1.29 -5.87
C LEU A 163 -20.61 1.20 -7.23
N LYS A 164 -20.66 0.00 -7.83
CA LYS A 164 -21.43 -0.24 -9.07
C LYS A 164 -22.92 0.04 -8.86
N ASP A 165 -23.48 -0.38 -7.73
CA ASP A 165 -24.91 -0.24 -7.43
C ASP A 165 -25.26 1.23 -7.13
N VAL A 166 -24.31 2.02 -6.60
CA VAL A 166 -24.46 3.48 -6.48
C VAL A 166 -24.72 4.12 -7.84
N VAL A 167 -23.97 3.72 -8.86
CA VAL A 167 -24.10 4.27 -10.21
C VAL A 167 -25.38 3.80 -10.90
N LEU A 168 -25.70 2.51 -10.77
CA LEU A 168 -26.83 1.91 -11.47
C LEU A 168 -28.18 2.21 -10.83
N GLU A 169 -28.23 2.32 -9.50
CA GLU A 169 -29.47 2.35 -8.74
C GLU A 169 -29.60 3.59 -7.84
N GLY A 170 -28.54 4.41 -7.72
CA GLY A 170 -28.54 5.62 -6.89
C GLY A 170 -28.57 5.35 -5.38
N ARG A 171 -28.33 4.09 -4.96
CA ARG A 171 -28.30 3.69 -3.55
C ARG A 171 -26.97 4.10 -2.90
N ASP A 172 -26.99 4.36 -1.61
CA ASP A 172 -25.75 4.56 -0.85
C ASP A 172 -24.97 3.23 -0.73
N ALA A 173 -23.65 3.28 -0.92
CA ALA A 173 -22.82 2.08 -0.95
C ALA A 173 -22.73 1.40 0.43
N PHE A 174 -22.71 2.20 1.50
CA PHE A 174 -22.62 1.70 2.86
C PHE A 174 -23.95 1.11 3.30
N GLU A 175 -25.05 1.80 3.01
CA GLU A 175 -26.40 1.29 3.26
C GLU A 175 -26.67 0.01 2.48
N SER A 176 -26.20 -0.10 1.23
CA SER A 176 -26.30 -1.34 0.45
C SER A 176 -25.53 -2.51 1.07
N ALA A 177 -24.39 -2.24 1.72
CA ALA A 177 -23.54 -3.25 2.34
C ALA A 177 -24.03 -3.72 3.73
N TYR A 178 -24.64 -2.82 4.49
CA TYR A 178 -24.95 -3.03 5.92
C TYR A 178 -26.42 -2.87 6.30
N GLY A 179 -27.27 -2.38 5.39
CA GLY A 179 -28.69 -2.11 5.65
C GLY A 179 -28.94 -0.93 6.58
N MET A 180 -27.92 -0.10 6.84
CA MET A 180 -28.00 1.09 7.70
C MET A 180 -26.97 2.12 7.24
N ARG A 181 -27.17 3.39 7.59
CA ARG A 181 -26.23 4.46 7.22
C ARG A 181 -24.95 4.38 8.06
N VAL A 182 -23.88 4.98 7.54
CA VAL A 182 -22.54 4.92 8.15
C VAL A 182 -22.52 5.37 9.61
N PHE A 183 -23.20 6.46 9.97
CA PHE A 183 -23.23 6.96 11.35
C PHE A 183 -24.06 6.08 12.28
N ASP A 184 -25.11 5.45 11.76
CA ASP A 184 -25.92 4.49 12.54
C ASP A 184 -25.08 3.24 12.83
N TYR A 185 -24.29 2.75 11.85
CA TYR A 185 -23.33 1.66 12.05
C TYR A 185 -22.24 2.02 13.07
N ILE A 186 -21.61 3.19 12.92
CA ILE A 186 -20.62 3.70 13.89
C ILE A 186 -21.22 3.72 15.31
N GLY A 187 -22.47 4.13 15.47
CA GLY A 187 -23.13 4.11 16.79
C GLY A 187 -23.38 2.72 17.36
N SER A 188 -23.33 1.66 16.54
CA SER A 188 -23.63 0.28 16.94
C SER A 188 -22.40 -0.62 17.12
N ASP A 189 -21.26 -0.26 16.54
CA ASP A 189 -20.00 -1.00 16.59
C ASP A 189 -18.94 -0.17 17.31
N GLU A 190 -18.75 -0.43 18.60
CA GLU A 190 -17.84 0.33 19.47
C GLU A 190 -16.38 0.30 18.98
N GLN A 191 -15.93 -0.85 18.45
CA GLN A 191 -14.57 -1.00 17.95
C GLN A 191 -14.34 -0.17 16.68
N PHE A 192 -15.30 -0.20 15.76
CA PHE A 192 -15.24 0.63 14.56
C PHE A 192 -15.38 2.11 14.91
N ALA A 193 -16.21 2.46 15.89
CA ALA A 193 -16.36 3.83 16.38
C ALA A 193 -15.07 4.39 16.97
N GLU A 194 -14.37 3.61 17.80
CA GLU A 194 -13.08 4.01 18.37
C GLU A 194 -12.07 4.27 17.25
N LEU A 195 -11.95 3.35 16.30
CA LEU A 195 -11.03 3.49 15.17
C LEU A 195 -11.38 4.71 14.29
N PHE A 196 -12.68 4.92 14.01
CA PHE A 196 -13.16 6.07 13.25
C PHE A 196 -12.82 7.38 13.94
N ASN A 197 -13.20 7.52 15.22
CA ASN A 197 -12.98 8.73 15.99
C ASN A 197 -11.48 9.05 16.12
N ARG A 198 -10.66 8.02 16.35
CA ARG A 198 -9.21 8.16 16.43
C ARG A 198 -8.60 8.61 15.09
N GLY A 199 -9.00 7.97 13.98
CA GLY A 199 -8.55 8.35 12.64
C GLY A 199 -8.90 9.80 12.28
N MET A 200 -10.11 10.25 12.61
CA MET A 200 -10.53 11.64 12.38
C MET A 200 -9.77 12.62 13.28
N THR A 201 -9.65 12.30 14.57
CA THR A 201 -8.97 13.18 15.54
C THR A 201 -7.50 13.36 15.17
N GLU A 202 -6.76 12.26 15.02
CA GLU A 202 -5.32 12.30 14.75
C GLU A 202 -4.98 13.02 13.43
N SER A 203 -5.74 12.75 12.36
CA SER A 203 -5.53 13.42 11.07
C SER A 203 -5.88 14.92 11.12
N SER A 204 -6.96 15.29 11.81
CA SER A 204 -7.34 16.69 11.98
C SER A 204 -6.33 17.48 12.82
N THR A 205 -5.76 16.87 13.87
CA THR A 205 -4.69 17.46 14.68
C THR A 205 -3.46 17.78 13.83
N MET A 206 -3.04 16.85 12.96
CA MET A 206 -1.90 17.08 12.06
C MET A 206 -2.14 18.28 11.14
N VAL A 207 -3.33 18.36 10.53
CA VAL A 207 -3.69 19.46 9.63
C VAL A 207 -3.74 20.78 10.40
N MET A 208 -4.40 20.81 11.55
CA MET A 208 -4.53 22.02 12.37
C MET A 208 -3.18 22.53 12.85
N LYS A 209 -2.26 21.64 13.24
CA LYS A 209 -0.89 22.02 13.60
C LYS A 209 -0.18 22.73 12.45
N LYS A 210 -0.34 22.25 11.21
CA LYS A 210 0.22 22.91 10.03
C LYS A 210 -0.43 24.23 9.70
N VAL A 211 -1.74 24.37 9.92
CA VAL A 211 -2.41 25.66 9.82
C VAL A 211 -1.82 26.66 10.82
N LEU A 212 -1.71 26.27 12.10
CA LEU A 212 -1.17 27.14 13.16
C LEU A 212 0.33 27.47 13.01
N GLU A 213 1.11 26.66 12.29
CA GLU A 213 2.50 26.99 11.95
C GLU A 213 2.60 28.08 10.86
N LEU A 214 1.55 28.28 10.06
CA LEU A 214 1.52 29.21 8.92
C LEU A 214 0.83 30.55 9.23
N TYR A 215 0.05 30.63 10.31
CA TYR A 215 -0.66 31.83 10.77
C TYR A 215 -0.01 32.37 12.05
#